data_AF-A0AAP5H0D1-F1
#
_entry.id   AF-A0AAP5H0D1-F1
#
_cell.length_a   1.000
_cell.length_b   1.000
_cell.length_c   1.000
_cell.angle_alpha   90.00
_cell.angle_beta   90.00
_cell.angle_gamma   90.00
#
_symmetry.space_group_name_H-M   'P 1'
#
loop_
_entity.id
_entity.type
_entity.pdbx_description
1 polymer ?
#
loop_
_entity_poly.entity_id
_entity_poly.type
_entity_poly.pdbx_seq_one_letter_code
_entity_poly.pdbx_strand_id
1 'polypeptide(L)'
;MNEITITPLVGIGPFRLGMSREEVEQTFQKLDHWRADDGIPMNPSYIEMLFMREHFEYDADGRVKFIQLINPQYSGEFHVPCLFQGVDVFKAKAEALIYSLREDYPTVGDHDPKTGFSFAIRALELSFWREGIMNDDILKDPEFLEMSEENQELEKRYFHFTTVSIGAPGYFEFMDND
;
A
#
# COMPACT_ATOMS: atom_id res chain seq x y z
N MET A 1 17.46 -5.08 0.95
CA MET A 1 16.83 -3.75 0.74
C MET A 1 16.23 -3.32 2.07
N ASN A 2 16.39 -2.06 2.47
CA ASN A 2 16.02 -1.61 3.83
C ASN A 2 14.77 -0.72 3.86
N GLU A 3 14.36 -0.18 2.71
CA GLU A 3 13.17 0.66 2.54
C GLU A 3 12.68 0.57 1.10
N ILE A 4 11.43 0.97 0.87
CA ILE A 4 10.81 1.10 -0.43
C ILE A 4 10.38 2.56 -0.60
N THR A 5 10.89 3.24 -1.62
CA THR A 5 10.50 4.62 -1.93
C THR A 5 9.36 4.64 -2.93
N ILE A 6 8.32 5.41 -2.63
CA ILE A 6 7.22 5.74 -3.56
C ILE A 6 7.60 7.02 -4.31
N THR A 7 7.66 6.95 -5.64
CA THR A 7 7.91 8.11 -6.49
C THR A 7 6.72 8.30 -7.43
N PRO A 8 5.81 9.26 -7.16
CA PRO A 8 4.65 9.57 -8.00
C PRO A 8 4.97 9.66 -9.49
N LEU A 9 4.06 9.18 -10.34
CA LEU A 9 4.20 9.11 -11.80
C LEU A 9 5.44 8.33 -12.31
N VAL A 10 6.20 7.66 -11.45
CA VAL A 10 7.41 6.91 -11.81
C VAL A 10 7.30 5.44 -11.41
N GLY A 11 7.02 5.14 -10.13
CA GLY A 11 6.96 3.77 -9.65
C GLY A 11 7.01 3.61 -8.12
N ILE A 12 7.09 2.36 -7.68
CA ILE A 12 7.20 1.98 -6.26
C ILE A 12 8.41 1.05 -6.11
N GLY A 13 9.41 1.51 -5.36
CA GLY A 13 10.65 0.78 -5.12
C GLY A 13 11.37 0.38 -6.41
N PRO A 14 11.62 -0.91 -6.65
CA PRO A 14 12.36 -1.36 -7.82
C PRO A 14 11.51 -1.37 -9.11
N PHE A 15 10.18 -1.31 -9.01
CA PHE A 15 9.27 -1.39 -10.14
C PHE A 15 8.87 -0.01 -10.64
N ARG A 16 8.74 0.15 -11.96
CA ARG A 16 8.40 1.42 -12.61
C ARG A 16 7.24 1.26 -13.59
N LEU A 17 6.46 2.32 -13.71
CA LEU A 17 5.50 2.48 -14.80
C LEU A 17 6.26 2.43 -16.14
N GLY A 18 5.65 1.82 -17.15
CA GLY A 18 6.26 1.62 -18.48
C GLY A 18 7.19 0.40 -18.59
N MET A 19 7.48 -0.32 -17.51
CA MET A 19 8.20 -1.60 -17.61
C MET A 19 7.40 -2.60 -18.44
N SER A 20 8.07 -3.41 -19.24
CA SER A 20 7.48 -4.60 -19.86
C SER A 20 7.30 -5.72 -18.83
N ARG A 21 6.48 -6.72 -19.16
CA ARG A 21 6.33 -7.94 -18.36
C ARG A 21 7.66 -8.64 -18.07
N GLU A 22 8.57 -8.65 -19.05
CA GLU A 22 9.90 -9.26 -18.90
C GLU A 22 10.76 -8.47 -17.90
N GLU A 23 10.73 -7.13 -17.95
CA GLU A 23 11.48 -6.30 -17.00
C GLU A 23 10.97 -6.47 -15.57
N VAL A 24 9.65 -6.62 -15.37
CA VAL A 24 9.04 -6.94 -14.07
C VAL A 24 9.55 -8.28 -13.56
N GLU A 25 9.49 -9.33 -14.38
CA GLU A 25 9.94 -10.67 -13.98
C GLU A 25 11.45 -10.72 -13.70
N GLN A 26 12.27 -10.06 -14.52
CA GLN A 26 13.70 -9.91 -14.25
C GLN A 26 13.96 -9.16 -12.94
N THR A 27 13.09 -8.23 -12.55
CA THR A 27 13.21 -7.49 -11.29
C THR A 27 12.91 -8.40 -10.10
N PHE A 28 11.87 -9.23 -10.17
CA PHE A 28 11.61 -10.29 -9.18
C PHE A 28 12.82 -11.22 -9.03
N GLN A 29 13.34 -11.75 -10.14
CA GLN A 29 14.49 -12.68 -10.12
C GLN A 29 15.75 -12.05 -9.52
N LYS A 30 16.03 -10.77 -9.81
CA LYS A 30 17.16 -10.05 -9.22
C LYS A 30 17.02 -9.89 -7.71
N LEU A 31 15.79 -9.79 -7.20
CA LEU A 31 15.49 -9.58 -5.79
C LEU A 31 15.11 -10.86 -5.04
N ASP A 32 15.19 -12.01 -5.71
CA ASP A 32 14.88 -13.32 -5.16
C ASP A 32 15.67 -13.64 -3.88
N HIS A 33 16.90 -13.14 -3.78
CA HIS A 33 17.77 -13.28 -2.62
C HIS A 33 17.31 -12.51 -1.38
N TRP A 34 16.36 -11.58 -1.52
CA TRP A 34 15.85 -10.78 -0.40
C TRP A 34 14.76 -11.56 0.33
N ARG A 35 15.17 -12.49 1.19
CA ARG A 35 14.29 -13.35 2.00
C ARG A 35 14.70 -13.34 3.48
N ALA A 36 13.88 -13.91 4.35
CA ALA A 36 14.27 -14.19 5.73
C ALA A 36 15.42 -15.20 5.78
N ASP A 37 16.34 -15.03 6.72
CA ASP A 37 17.42 -16.00 6.99
C ASP A 37 16.90 -17.11 7.91
N ASP A 38 15.83 -17.78 7.49
CA ASP A 38 15.19 -18.88 8.21
C ASP A 38 15.64 -20.26 7.71
N GLY A 39 16.44 -20.28 6.63
CA GLY A 39 16.95 -21.50 6.00
C GLY A 39 15.90 -22.33 5.25
N ILE A 40 14.73 -21.75 4.92
CA ILE A 40 13.63 -22.44 4.21
C ILE A 40 13.47 -21.85 2.79
N PRO A 41 14.07 -22.48 1.76
CA PRO A 41 14.06 -21.94 0.39
C PRO A 41 12.68 -21.84 -0.27
N MET A 42 11.66 -22.52 0.27
CA MET A 42 10.31 -22.51 -0.29
C MET A 42 9.46 -21.32 0.17
N ASN A 43 9.88 -20.60 1.23
CA ASN A 43 9.16 -19.42 1.70
C ASN A 43 9.30 -18.29 0.68
N PRO A 44 8.23 -17.54 0.36
CA PRO A 44 8.31 -16.44 -0.60
C PRO A 44 9.37 -15.42 -0.19
N SER A 45 9.99 -14.78 -1.19
CA SER A 45 10.88 -13.67 -0.90
C SER A 45 10.10 -12.49 -0.32
N TYR A 46 10.78 -11.60 0.40
CA TYR A 46 10.16 -10.36 0.87
C TYR A 46 9.60 -9.55 -0.29
N ILE A 47 10.23 -9.57 -1.47
CA ILE A 47 9.67 -8.90 -2.64
C ILE A 47 8.36 -9.53 -3.11
N GLU A 48 8.21 -10.86 -3.02
CA GLU A 48 6.98 -11.59 -3.37
C GLU A 48 5.88 -11.44 -2.31
N MET A 49 6.24 -11.21 -1.05
CA MET A 49 5.30 -10.86 0.02
C MET A 49 4.74 -9.44 -0.14
N LEU A 50 5.54 -8.54 -0.73
CA LEU A 50 5.18 -7.14 -0.97
C LEU A 50 4.45 -6.93 -2.30
N PHE A 51 4.88 -7.64 -3.34
CA PHE A 51 4.36 -7.54 -4.70
C PHE A 51 4.03 -8.93 -5.25
N MET A 52 2.78 -9.15 -5.63
CA MET A 52 2.36 -10.30 -6.41
C MET A 52 2.31 -9.94 -7.89
N ARG A 53 2.36 -10.92 -8.80
CA ARG A 53 2.31 -10.63 -10.24
C ARG A 53 0.99 -9.98 -10.66
N GLU A 54 -0.07 -10.27 -9.91
CA GLU A 54 -1.41 -9.72 -10.03
C GLU A 54 -1.49 -8.25 -9.59
N HIS A 55 -0.48 -7.73 -8.89
CA HIS A 55 -0.43 -6.32 -8.48
C HIS A 55 0.02 -5.37 -9.60
N PHE A 56 0.25 -5.90 -10.80
CA PHE A 56 0.64 -5.13 -11.96
C PHE A 56 -0.46 -5.20 -13.02
N GLU A 57 -0.98 -4.03 -13.41
CA GLU A 57 -1.76 -3.95 -14.64
C GLU A 57 -0.91 -3.45 -15.79
N TYR A 58 -1.24 -3.91 -16.99
CA TYR A 58 -0.53 -3.59 -18.22
C TYR A 58 -1.48 -2.93 -19.22
N ASP A 59 -0.97 -1.98 -20.00
CA ASP A 59 -1.68 -1.38 -21.12
C ASP A 59 -1.72 -2.31 -22.35
N ALA A 60 -2.27 -1.80 -23.46
CA ALA A 60 -2.41 -2.53 -24.71
C ALA A 60 -1.06 -2.95 -25.34
N ASP A 61 0.02 -2.24 -25.02
CA ASP A 61 1.38 -2.52 -25.50
C ASP A 61 2.16 -3.44 -24.53
N GLY A 62 1.51 -3.93 -23.47
CA GLY A 62 2.12 -4.80 -22.48
C GLY A 62 3.07 -4.06 -21.54
N ARG A 63 2.86 -2.75 -21.34
CA ARG A 63 3.65 -1.89 -20.44
C ARG A 63 2.89 -1.67 -19.13
N VAL A 64 3.60 -1.69 -18.01
CA VAL A 64 3.02 -1.47 -16.67
C VAL A 64 2.35 -0.10 -16.62
N LYS A 65 1.05 -0.08 -16.34
CA LYS A 65 0.25 1.14 -16.13
C LYS A 65 -0.24 1.30 -14.69
N PHE A 66 -0.05 0.28 -13.85
CA PHE A 66 -0.43 0.30 -12.45
C PHE A 66 0.47 -0.64 -11.64
N ILE A 67 0.81 -0.23 -10.43
CA ILE A 67 1.57 -1.04 -9.47
C ILE A 67 0.89 -0.90 -8.11
N GLN A 68 0.59 -2.03 -7.47
CA GLN A 68 0.12 -2.11 -6.10
C GLN A 68 1.18 -2.74 -5.18
N LEU A 69 1.36 -2.15 -4.01
CA LEU A 69 2.20 -2.65 -2.94
C LEU A 69 1.34 -2.94 -1.72
N ILE A 70 1.52 -4.12 -1.11
CA ILE A 70 0.82 -4.54 0.10
C ILE A 70 1.68 -4.31 1.33
N ASN A 71 1.05 -3.90 2.42
CA ASN A 71 1.63 -3.82 3.76
C ASN A 71 1.82 -5.24 4.32
N PRO A 72 3.07 -5.73 4.46
CA PRO A 72 3.34 -7.09 4.92
C PRO A 72 2.98 -7.30 6.41
N GLN A 73 2.68 -6.22 7.14
CA GLN A 73 2.21 -6.33 8.51
C GLN A 73 0.80 -6.94 8.61
N TYR A 74 0.02 -6.96 7.52
CA TYR A 74 -1.29 -7.61 7.49
C TYR A 74 -1.22 -9.14 7.44
N SER A 75 -0.14 -9.70 6.88
CA SER A 75 0.16 -11.13 7.00
C SER A 75 0.92 -11.46 8.29
N GLY A 76 1.31 -10.45 9.08
CA GLY A 76 2.09 -10.60 10.31
C GLY A 76 3.58 -10.88 10.07
N GLU A 77 4.07 -10.67 8.85
CA GLU A 77 5.30 -11.33 8.39
C GLU A 77 6.57 -10.53 8.63
N PHE A 78 6.54 -9.20 8.53
CA PHE A 78 7.68 -8.31 8.82
C PHE A 78 7.25 -6.85 8.56
N HIS A 79 8.18 -5.90 8.69
CA HIS A 79 7.96 -4.52 8.28
C HIS A 79 9.15 -4.00 7.45
N VAL A 80 8.84 -3.41 6.30
CA VAL A 80 9.77 -2.62 5.48
C VAL A 80 9.20 -1.21 5.36
N PRO A 81 9.95 -0.17 5.76
CA PRO A 81 9.51 1.21 5.60
C PRO A 81 9.12 1.51 4.15
N CYS A 82 7.91 2.02 3.95
CA CYS A 82 7.41 2.42 2.64
C CYS A 82 7.21 3.92 2.59
N LEU A 83 8.17 4.63 1.99
CA LEU A 83 8.33 6.07 2.18
C LEU A 83 7.71 6.86 1.02
N PHE A 84 6.76 7.73 1.36
CA PHE A 84 6.30 8.83 0.50
C PHE A 84 6.62 10.16 1.19
N GLN A 85 7.41 11.02 0.53
CA GLN A 85 7.89 12.29 1.10
C GLN A 85 8.54 12.15 2.50
N GLY A 86 9.21 11.01 2.75
CA GLY A 86 9.85 10.71 4.04
C GLY A 86 8.91 10.15 5.12
N VAL A 87 7.61 10.01 4.85
CA VAL A 87 6.63 9.41 5.74
C VAL A 87 6.43 7.94 5.38
N ASP A 88 6.51 7.07 6.38
CA ASP A 88 6.19 5.65 6.23
C ASP A 88 4.68 5.43 6.19
N VAL A 89 4.14 5.22 4.98
CA VAL A 89 2.70 5.19 4.71
C VAL A 89 2.00 4.00 5.36
N PHE A 90 2.74 2.94 5.70
CA PHE A 90 2.23 1.74 6.35
C PHE A 90 2.29 1.79 7.88
N LYS A 91 2.95 2.80 8.46
CA LYS A 91 2.98 3.06 9.91
C LYS A 91 2.25 4.34 10.32
N ALA A 92 2.04 5.28 9.41
CA ALA A 92 1.19 6.43 9.68
C ALA A 92 -0.25 5.95 9.93
N LYS A 93 -0.95 6.53 10.92
CA LYS A 93 -2.40 6.32 11.05
C LYS A 93 -3.05 6.83 9.76
N ALA A 94 -3.95 6.04 9.16
CA ALA A 94 -4.58 6.35 7.88
C ALA A 94 -5.23 7.75 7.88
N GLU A 95 -5.95 8.08 8.96
CA GLU A 95 -6.53 9.41 9.17
C GLU A 95 -5.49 10.52 9.11
N ALA A 96 -4.43 10.39 9.93
CA ALA A 96 -3.40 11.41 10.03
C ALA A 96 -2.68 11.62 8.68
N LEU A 97 -2.40 10.52 7.96
CA LEU A 97 -1.77 10.59 6.64
C LEU A 97 -2.65 11.33 5.63
N ILE A 98 -3.94 10.99 5.53
CA ILE A 98 -4.83 11.65 4.57
C ILE A 98 -5.06 13.11 4.95
N TYR A 99 -5.22 13.42 6.24
CA TYR A 99 -5.34 14.82 6.68
C TYR A 99 -4.09 15.63 6.32
N SER A 100 -2.88 15.10 6.54
CA SER A 100 -1.66 15.83 6.16
C SER A 100 -1.52 16.01 4.66
N LEU A 101 -1.90 15.01 3.86
CA LEU A 101 -1.79 15.09 2.40
C LEU A 101 -2.79 16.07 1.79
N ARG A 102 -3.97 16.23 2.40
CA ARG A 102 -5.02 17.14 1.93
C ARG A 102 -4.65 18.62 2.02
N GLU A 103 -3.64 18.97 2.81
CA GLU A 103 -3.13 20.34 2.90
C GLU A 103 -2.49 20.77 1.57
N ASP A 104 -1.80 19.86 0.90
CA ASP A 104 -1.07 20.11 -0.34
C ASP A 104 -1.79 19.57 -1.58
N TYR A 105 -2.59 18.51 -1.43
CA TYR A 105 -3.17 17.77 -2.54
C TYR A 105 -4.66 17.45 -2.35
N PRO A 106 -5.54 17.87 -3.28
CA PRO A 106 -6.92 17.40 -3.30
C PRO A 106 -7.00 15.87 -3.42
N THR A 107 -7.79 15.24 -2.56
CA THR A 107 -8.05 13.78 -2.58
C THR A 107 -9.43 13.49 -3.16
N VAL A 108 -9.54 12.41 -3.93
CA VAL A 108 -10.81 11.83 -4.43
C VAL A 108 -11.05 10.45 -3.81
N GLY A 109 -12.24 9.88 -4.03
CA GLY A 109 -12.72 8.70 -3.31
C GLY A 109 -13.46 9.08 -2.03
N ASP A 110 -13.23 8.34 -0.94
CA ASP A 110 -13.94 8.58 0.31
C ASP A 110 -13.66 9.97 0.90
N HIS A 111 -14.71 10.63 1.37
CA HIS A 111 -14.60 12.00 1.88
C HIS A 111 -14.03 12.07 3.29
N ASP A 112 -14.39 11.18 4.20
CA ASP A 112 -13.95 11.22 5.59
C ASP A 112 -12.91 10.13 5.88
N PRO A 113 -11.66 10.48 6.21
CA PRO A 113 -10.63 9.53 6.61
C PRO A 113 -10.99 8.68 7.84
N LYS A 114 -11.95 9.11 8.66
CA LYS A 114 -12.43 8.32 9.81
C LYS A 114 -13.27 7.12 9.40
N THR A 115 -13.99 7.21 8.28
CA THR A 115 -14.97 6.21 7.85
C THR A 115 -14.71 5.65 6.44
N GLY A 116 -13.75 6.20 5.71
CA GLY A 116 -13.42 5.80 4.34
C GLY A 116 -12.39 4.69 4.26
N PHE A 117 -12.35 3.98 3.14
CA PHE A 117 -11.43 2.89 2.85
C PHE A 117 -10.45 3.24 1.73
N SER A 118 -10.83 4.10 0.79
CA SER A 118 -10.09 4.37 -0.44
C SER A 118 -9.91 5.85 -0.69
N PHE A 119 -8.66 6.26 -0.92
CA PHE A 119 -8.30 7.66 -1.18
C PHE A 119 -7.29 7.72 -2.33
N ALA A 120 -7.50 8.61 -3.29
CA ALA A 120 -6.54 8.85 -4.35
C ALA A 120 -6.17 10.33 -4.46
N ILE A 121 -4.90 10.58 -4.82
CA ILE A 121 -4.36 11.88 -5.15
C ILE A 121 -4.04 11.89 -6.64
N ARG A 122 -4.97 12.42 -7.44
CA ARG A 122 -4.87 12.38 -8.91
C ARG A 122 -3.64 13.09 -9.45
N ALA A 123 -3.28 14.22 -8.87
CA ALA A 123 -2.08 14.97 -9.29
C ALA A 123 -0.77 14.14 -9.19
N LEU A 124 -0.79 13.08 -8.39
CA LEU A 124 0.34 12.18 -8.16
C LEU A 124 0.14 10.78 -8.75
N GLU A 125 -1.06 10.50 -9.26
CA GLU A 125 -1.55 9.15 -9.57
C GLU A 125 -1.19 8.15 -8.47
N LEU A 126 -1.50 8.52 -7.22
CA LEU A 126 -1.17 7.76 -6.01
C LEU A 126 -2.46 7.47 -5.27
N SER A 127 -2.68 6.22 -4.88
CA SER A 127 -3.82 5.82 -4.06
C SER A 127 -3.42 5.03 -2.82
N PHE A 128 -4.27 5.12 -1.81
CA PHE A 128 -4.17 4.42 -0.55
C PHE A 128 -5.47 3.68 -0.31
N TRP A 129 -5.38 2.41 0.06
CA TRP A 129 -6.53 1.61 0.46
C TRP A 129 -6.26 0.83 1.74
N ARG A 130 -7.29 0.67 2.56
CA ARG A 130 -7.28 -0.12 3.80
C ARG A 130 -8.42 -1.14 3.80
N GLU A 131 -8.17 -2.32 4.38
CA GLU A 131 -9.16 -3.40 4.45
C GLU A 131 -10.20 -3.18 5.57
N GLY A 132 -9.82 -2.47 6.62
CA GLY A 132 -10.68 -2.16 7.76
C GLY A 132 -10.40 -0.79 8.32
N ILE A 133 -11.24 -0.38 9.27
CA ILE A 133 -11.20 0.94 9.89
C ILE A 133 -10.96 0.77 11.38
N MET A 134 -9.92 1.41 11.89
CA MET A 134 -9.68 1.58 13.31
C MET A 134 -9.33 3.03 13.60
N ASN A 135 -9.90 3.57 14.68
CA ASN A 135 -9.66 4.92 15.15
C ASN A 135 -9.89 5.05 16.66
N ASP A 136 -9.57 6.22 17.22
CA ASP A 136 -9.65 6.45 18.67
C ASP A 136 -11.09 6.44 19.22
N ASP A 137 -12.10 6.52 18.35
CA ASP A 137 -13.51 6.40 18.71
C ASP A 137 -13.89 4.91 18.82
N ILE A 138 -13.44 4.06 17.89
CA ILE A 138 -13.63 2.60 17.91
C ILE A 138 -12.97 1.95 19.13
N LEU A 139 -11.82 2.47 19.59
CA LEU A 139 -11.17 1.97 20.82
C LEU A 139 -12.05 2.09 22.09
N LYS A 140 -13.11 2.91 22.04
CA LYS A 140 -14.04 3.12 23.15
C LYS A 140 -15.38 2.41 22.92
N ASP A 141 -15.55 1.77 21.77
CA ASP A 141 -16.78 1.08 21.40
C ASP A 141 -16.97 -0.15 22.31
N PRO A 142 -18.16 -0.35 22.90
CA PRO A 142 -18.47 -1.57 23.63
C PRO A 142 -18.17 -2.85 22.86
N GLU A 143 -18.43 -2.90 21.54
CA GLU A 143 -18.16 -4.09 20.72
C GLU A 143 -16.66 -4.40 20.64
N PHE A 144 -15.81 -3.37 20.57
CA PHE A 144 -14.36 -3.53 20.62
C PHE A 144 -13.88 -3.97 22.00
N LEU A 145 -14.42 -3.37 23.06
CA LEU A 145 -14.03 -3.67 24.44
C LEU A 145 -14.48 -5.07 24.91
N GLU A 146 -15.51 -5.64 24.29
CA GLU A 146 -15.96 -7.02 24.54
C GLU A 146 -15.05 -8.09 23.88
N MET A 147 -14.19 -7.70 22.94
CA MET A 147 -13.21 -8.61 22.33
C MET A 147 -12.12 -9.04 23.33
N SER A 148 -11.51 -10.21 23.10
CA SER A 148 -10.31 -10.60 23.83
C SER A 148 -9.16 -9.61 23.57
N GLU A 149 -8.22 -9.49 24.51
CA GLU A 149 -7.03 -8.63 24.34
C GLU A 149 -6.24 -8.97 23.06
N GLU A 150 -6.12 -10.27 22.75
CA GLU A 150 -5.48 -10.74 21.52
C GLU A 150 -6.20 -10.20 20.26
N ASN A 151 -7.52 -10.28 20.23
CA ASN A 151 -8.30 -9.75 19.12
C ASN A 151 -8.21 -8.22 19.05
N GLN A 152 -8.25 -7.53 20.19
CA GLN A 152 -8.06 -6.07 20.22
C GLN A 152 -6.72 -5.66 19.62
N GLU A 153 -5.62 -6.33 19.97
CA GLU A 153 -4.31 -6.06 19.37
C GLU A 153 -4.28 -6.37 17.88
N LEU A 154 -4.93 -7.46 17.45
CA LEU A 154 -5.03 -7.81 16.03
C LEU A 154 -5.80 -6.76 15.23
N GLU A 155 -6.90 -6.22 15.76
CA GLU A 155 -7.73 -5.19 15.11
C GLU A 155 -6.99 -3.85 14.96
N LYS A 156 -6.00 -3.55 15.82
CA LYS A 156 -5.20 -2.32 15.70
C LYS A 156 -4.42 -2.22 14.39
N ARG A 157 -4.23 -3.31 13.64
CA ARG A 157 -3.63 -3.24 12.29
C ARG A 157 -4.42 -2.35 11.34
N TYR A 158 -5.74 -2.21 11.56
CA TYR A 158 -6.63 -1.37 10.78
C TYR A 158 -6.48 0.15 11.05
N PHE A 159 -5.55 0.55 11.92
CA PHE A 159 -5.16 1.96 12.04
C PHE A 159 -4.42 2.45 10.79
N HIS A 160 -3.87 1.55 9.99
CA HIS A 160 -2.94 1.84 8.91
C HIS A 160 -3.48 1.40 7.55
N PHE A 161 -2.91 1.95 6.48
CA PHE A 161 -3.21 1.47 5.14
C PHE A 161 -2.67 0.05 4.91
N THR A 162 -3.45 -0.76 4.20
CA THR A 162 -3.04 -2.09 3.75
C THR A 162 -2.30 -2.03 2.44
N THR A 163 -2.60 -1.02 1.63
CA THR A 163 -2.06 -0.93 0.28
C THR A 163 -1.76 0.50 -0.10
N VAL A 164 -0.75 0.64 -0.93
CA VAL A 164 -0.44 1.87 -1.67
C VAL A 164 -0.26 1.49 -3.12
N SER A 165 -0.82 2.29 -4.01
CA SER A 165 -0.75 2.01 -5.44
C SER A 165 -0.42 3.25 -6.24
N ILE A 166 0.23 3.06 -7.38
CA ILE A 166 0.56 4.12 -8.32
C ILE A 166 0.04 3.77 -9.71
N GLY A 167 -0.51 4.76 -10.40
CA GLY A 167 -1.03 4.64 -11.76
C GLY A 167 -0.24 5.45 -12.77
N ALA A 168 -0.36 5.08 -14.04
CA ALA A 168 -0.02 5.94 -15.16
C ALA A 168 -0.93 7.19 -15.19
N PRO A 169 -0.55 8.28 -15.88
CA PRO A 169 -1.39 9.46 -16.00
C PRO A 169 -2.82 9.11 -16.45
N GLY A 170 -3.81 9.60 -15.72
CA GLY A 170 -5.23 9.34 -15.97
C GLY A 170 -5.74 8.01 -15.40
N TYR A 171 -4.96 7.29 -14.60
CA TYR A 171 -5.40 5.99 -14.09
C TYR A 171 -6.56 6.13 -13.10
N PHE A 172 -6.50 7.10 -12.17
CA PHE A 172 -7.50 7.25 -11.12
C PHE A 172 -8.68 8.19 -11.47
N GLU A 173 -8.88 8.53 -12.74
CA GLU A 173 -10.00 9.42 -13.14
C GLU A 173 -11.38 8.81 -12.90
N PHE A 174 -11.47 7.47 -12.84
CA PHE A 174 -12.74 6.78 -12.59
C PHE A 174 -13.32 7.06 -11.19
N MET A 175 -12.50 7.55 -10.25
CA MET A 175 -12.90 7.84 -8.86
C MET A 175 -13.63 9.17 -8.69
N ASP A 176 -13.87 9.93 -9.77
CA ASP A 176 -14.63 11.19 -9.75
C ASP A 176 -16.16 11.02 -9.82
N ASN A 177 -16.67 9.82 -10.07
CA ASN A 177 -18.08 9.62 -10.50
C ASN A 177 -19.13 9.54 -9.37
N ASP A 178 -18.86 10.11 -8.19
CA ASP A 178 -19.83 10.19 -7.08
C ASP A 178 -20.46 11.60 -6.94
#